data_AF-A0A9D7SAE2-F1
#
_entry.id   AF-A0A9D7SAE2-F1
#
_cell.length_a   1.000
_cell.length_b   1.000
_cell.length_c   1.000
_cell.angle_alpha   90.00
_cell.angle_beta   90.00
_cell.angle_gamma   90.00
#
_symmetry.space_group_name_H-M   'P 1'
#
loop_
_entity.id
_entity.type
_entity.pdbx_description
1 polymer ?
#
loop_
_entity_poly.entity_id
_entity_poly.type
_entity_poly.pdbx_seq_one_letter_code
_entity_poly.pdbx_strand_id
1 'polypeptide(L)' 'MKKINWKEIFKFLSGAFFVTAGASWYFAWHQIDLPFMGGTMSHEFLAIRGCIHFVLFLITFYFGFIKK' A
#
# COMPACT_ATOMS: atom_id res chain seq x y z
N MET A 1 13.31 25.71 10.56
CA MET A 1 12.69 24.40 10.25
C MET A 1 12.55 24.27 8.74
N LYS A 2 13.01 23.18 8.11
CA LYS A 2 12.80 22.95 6.66
C LYS A 2 11.30 22.75 6.41
N LYS A 3 10.74 23.44 5.41
CA LYS A 3 9.33 23.29 5.00
C LYS A 3 9.15 21.90 4.39
N ILE A 4 8.22 21.12 4.93
CA ILE A 4 7.90 19.78 4.42
C ILE A 4 7.24 19.91 3.05
N ASN A 5 7.78 19.21 2.05
CA ASN A 5 7.19 19.13 0.72
C ASN A 5 6.19 17.96 0.66
N TRP A 6 4.94 18.25 1.00
CA TRP A 6 3.86 17.26 1.02
C TRP A 6 3.62 16.58 -0.34
N LYS A 7 3.87 17.27 -1.46
CA LYS A 7 3.67 16.70 -2.80
C LYS A 7 4.65 15.55 -3.05
N GLU A 8 5.92 15.73 -2.68
CA GLU A 8 6.92 14.67 -2.81
C GLU A 8 6.67 13.51 -1.85
N ILE A 9 6.15 13.79 -0.64
CA ILE A 9 5.70 12.72 0.28
C ILE A 9 4.57 11.90 -0.36
N PHE A 10 3.57 12.54 -0.95
CA PHE A 10 2.46 11.82 -1.59
C PHE A 10 2.92 10.98 -2.80
N LYS A 11 3.87 11.48 -3.59
CA LYS A 11 4.47 10.68 -4.68
C LYS A 11 5.15 9.43 -4.14
N PHE A 12 5.99 9.57 -3.12
CA PHE A 12 6.66 8.44 -2.47
C PHE A 12 5.64 7.42 -1.91
N LEU A 13 4.67 7.90 -1.14
CA LEU A 13 3.63 7.06 -0.54
C LEU A 13 2.82 6.32 -1.58
N SER A 14 2.49 6.94 -2.72
CA SER A 14 1.73 6.27 -3.77
C SER A 14 2.45 5.04 -4.32
N GLY A 15 3.77 5.12 -4.53
CA GLY A 15 4.57 3.97 -4.94
C GLY A 15 4.60 2.88 -3.87
N ALA A 16 4.81 3.26 -2.60
CA ALA A 16 4.86 2.31 -1.49
C ALA A 16 3.51 1.56 -1.31
N PHE A 17 2.40 2.28 -1.39
CA PHE A 17 1.06 1.71 -1.29
C PHE A 17 0.72 0.82 -2.48
N PHE A 18 1.09 1.22 -3.70
CA PHE A 18 0.87 0.42 -4.91
C PHE A 18 1.58 -0.93 -4.85
N VAL A 19 2.88 -0.92 -4.50
CA VAL A 19 3.67 -2.16 -4.37
C VAL A 19 3.11 -3.04 -3.26
N THR A 20 2.73 -2.46 -2.12
CA THR A 20 2.17 -3.22 -1.00
C THR A 20 0.82 -3.85 -1.34
N ALA A 21 -0.03 -3.13 -2.07
CA ALA A 21 -1.31 -3.65 -2.55
C ALA A 21 -1.10 -4.85 -3.49
N GLY A 22 -0.22 -4.69 -4.48
CA GLY A 22 0.13 -5.76 -5.42
C GLY A 22 0.70 -7.00 -4.73
N ALA A 23 1.66 -6.82 -3.82
CA ALA A 23 2.22 -7.94 -3.06
C ALA A 23 1.16 -8.64 -2.21
N SER A 24 0.32 -7.89 -1.50
CA SER A 24 -0.72 -8.48 -0.63
C SER A 24 -1.75 -9.26 -1.44
N TRP A 25 -2.18 -8.74 -2.60
CA TRP A 25 -3.08 -9.46 -3.50
C TRP A 25 -2.43 -10.66 -4.17
N TYR A 26 -1.14 -10.60 -4.51
CA TYR A 26 -0.41 -11.75 -5.04
C TYR A 26 -0.46 -12.92 -4.06
N PHE A 27 -0.11 -12.69 -2.79
CA PHE A 27 -0.16 -13.74 -1.77
C PHE A 27 -1.59 -14.22 -1.51
N ALA A 28 -2.56 -13.30 -1.49
CA ALA A 28 -3.97 -13.64 -1.36
C ALA A 28 -4.46 -14.57 -2.49
N TRP A 29 -4.10 -14.25 -3.73
CA TRP A 29 -4.48 -14.99 -4.93
C TRP A 29 -3.91 -16.41 -4.93
N HIS A 30 -2.67 -16.56 -4.47
CA HIS A 30 -2.00 -17.84 -4.38
C HIS A 30 -2.29 -18.61 -3.08
N GLN A 31 -3.18 -18.11 -2.22
CA GLN A 31 -3.51 -18.70 -0.93
C GLN A 31 -2.27 -18.94 -0.05
N ILE A 32 -1.33 -17.98 -0.09
CA ILE A 32 -0.08 -18.05 0.67
C ILE A 32 -0.23 -17.24 1.96
N ASP A 33 -0.13 -17.93 3.09
CA ASP A 33 -0.01 -17.30 4.40
C ASP A 33 1.43 -16.86 4.63
N LEU A 34 1.59 -15.68 5.25
CA LEU A 34 2.90 -15.13 5.54
C LEU A 34 3.25 -15.24 7.03
N PRO A 35 4.48 -15.66 7.39
CA PRO A 35 4.93 -15.56 8.77
C PRO A 35 5.06 -14.08 9.16
N PHE A 36 4.47 -13.69 10.28
CA PHE A 36 4.49 -12.30 10.74
C PHE A 36 4.51 -12.21 12.27
N MET A 37 5.57 -11.60 12.81
CA MET A 37 5.74 -11.33 14.26
C MET A 37 5.44 -12.53 15.19
N GLY A 38 5.89 -13.73 14.82
CA GLY A 38 5.67 -14.95 15.62
C GLY A 38 4.31 -15.61 15.43
N GLY A 39 3.45 -15.06 14.57
CA GLY A 39 2.21 -15.67 14.10
C GLY A 39 2.17 -15.81 12.58
N THR A 40 0.97 -16.07 12.05
CA THR A 40 0.69 -16.13 10.62
C THR A 40 -0.29 -15.04 10.23
N MET A 41 -0.02 -14.39 9.10
CA MET A 41 -0.91 -13.45 8.45
C MET A 41 -1.64 -14.19 7.33
N SER A 42 -2.94 -14.39 7.49
CA SER A 42 -3.73 -15.17 6.54
C SER A 42 -3.85 -14.49 5.18
N HIS A 43 -3.93 -15.30 4.13
CA HIS A 43 -4.16 -14.84 2.76
C HIS A 43 -5.47 -14.02 2.61
N GLU A 44 -6.49 -14.32 3.40
CA GLU A 44 -7.75 -13.55 3.48
C GLU A 44 -7.53 -12.14 4.04
N PHE A 45 -6.75 -12.04 5.12
CA PHE A 45 -6.35 -10.74 5.68
C PHE A 45 -5.52 -9.95 4.65
N LEU A 46 -4.62 -10.62 3.94
CA LEU A 46 -3.82 -10.00 2.87
C LEU A 46 -4.69 -9.46 1.72
N ALA A 47 -5.81 -10.13 1.40
CA ALA A 47 -6.76 -9.63 0.40
C ALA A 47 -7.36 -8.28 0.81
N ILE A 48 -7.86 -8.18 2.05
CA ILE A 48 -8.43 -6.95 2.61
C ILE A 48 -7.35 -5.87 2.71
N ARG A 49 -6.15 -6.24 3.19
CA ARG A 49 -5.00 -5.34 3.29
C ARG A 49 -4.64 -4.76 1.92
N GLY A 50 -4.65 -5.57 0.87
CA GLY A 50 -4.42 -5.15 -0.50
C GLY A 50 -5.39 -4.05 -0.93
N CYS A 51 -6.70 -4.24 -0.67
CA CYS A 51 -7.72 -3.24 -0.98
C CYS A 51 -7.50 -1.92 -0.26
N ILE A 52 -7.19 -1.95 1.04
CA ILE A 52 -6.90 -0.74 1.83
C ILE A 52 -5.70 0.01 1.25
N HIS A 53 -4.61 -0.70 0.95
CA HIS A 53 -3.41 -0.08 0.38
C HIS A 53 -3.68 0.46 -1.02
N PHE A 54 -4.52 -0.21 -1.81
CA PHE A 54 -4.89 0.29 -3.13
C PHE A 54 -5.69 1.60 -3.06
N VAL A 55 -6.62 1.72 -2.10
CA VAL A 55 -7.34 2.99 -1.86
C VAL A 55 -6.37 4.10 -1.45
N LEU A 56 -5.43 3.81 -0.55
CA LEU A 56 -4.40 4.77 -0.15
C LEU A 56 -3.48 5.15 -1.32
N PHE A 57 -3.15 4.20 -2.20
CA PHE A 57 -2.45 4.48 -3.45
C PHE A 57 -3.25 5.48 -4.29
N LEU A 58 -4.54 5.26 -4.55
CA LEU A 58 -5.35 6.16 -5.36
C LEU A 58 -5.39 7.59 -4.77
N ILE A 59 -5.58 7.70 -3.46
CA ILE A 59 -5.60 8.98 -2.75
C ILE A 59 -4.25 9.69 -2.91
N THR A 60 -3.14 9.02 -2.56
CA THR A 60 -1.81 9.63 -2.59
C THR A 60 -1.31 9.88 -4.01
N PHE A 61 -1.65 9.03 -4.96
CA PHE A 61 -1.39 9.23 -6.38
C PHE A 61 -2.08 10.48 -6.90
N TYR A 62 -3.37 10.66 -6.55
CA TYR A 62 -4.11 11.86 -6.91
C TYR A 62 -3.44 13.12 -6.36
N PHE A 63 -3.11 13.16 -5.06
CA PHE A 63 -2.48 14.34 -4.45
C PHE A 63 -1.02 14.57 -4.89
N GLY A 64 -0.28 13.51 -5.21
CA GLY A 64 1.14 13.58 -5.59
C GLY A 64 1.36 13.95 -7.06
N PHE A 65 0.52 13.45 -7.96
CA PHE A 65 0.72 13.56 -9.41
C PHE A 65 -0.38 14.34 -10.14
N ILE A 66 -1.65 14.19 -9.75
CA ILE A 66 -2.78 14.77 -10.51
C ILE A 66 -3.13 16.16 -10.00
N LYS A 67 -3.29 16.33 -8.68
CA LYS A 67 -3.62 17.61 -8.06
C LYS A 67 -2.44 18.57 -8.25
N LYS A 68 -2.72 19.75 -8.80
CA LYS A 68 -1.72 20.80 -9.03
C LYS A 68 -1.16 21.32 -7.71
#